data_AF-A0A9X7JVR9-F1
#
_entry.id   AF-A0A9X7JVR9-F1
#
_cell.length_a   1.000
_cell.length_b   1.000
_cell.length_c   1.000
_cell.angle_alpha   90.00
_cell.angle_beta   90.00
_cell.angle_gamma   90.00
#
_symmetry.space_group_name_H-M   'P 1'
#
loop_
_entity.id
_entity.type
_entity.pdbx_description
1 polymer ?
#
loop_
_entity_poly.entity_id
_entity_poly.type
_entity_poly.pdbx_seq_one_letter_code
_entity_poly.pdbx_strand_id
1 'polypeptide(L)'
;MEVVYGEGWCARSRAVISPVSEEEARRRHAVGDPYMALLRTDGQPLAELRITGRAGHVGLLLFDAHGRRHQEYDYVELRRGRLHLRRHRQWLYRTPEEAERPEPAAHFTLTIRPDGSAQRSLEQDGRFDTIARIPEEHRTLPLADFGDWTRYADAGLLGVPGPVTLVPAPPPETAGPTGGDPLWSAPAPLAPGALEALFVPGSRFESYDGPVTVVEPEHAGNLRLPTGRVVAADPAWLSADSEPFTVPVPPGTYPLVLGKVEQRSEWAGEEMTWEEITAAMLCIGDRRPTVAWEPALLPGQEVRLLGDREFYGFGVDSGTGAFLDAAARDALDADPDAGVQLASSIGDEAACPEFRDPVSGANAIAFPSGAGDGSYPVWIGRDHDGEVTCLIADMLTVDSARPLPPTAASPAVVLVPPVPAAEGPLPAAVPHAETALLFAELLVETVTMARDVRCLNRN
;
A
#
# COMPACT_ATOMS: atom_id res chain seq x y z
N MET A 1 4.15 23.42 -27.46
CA MET A 1 4.52 23.26 -26.04
C MET A 1 5.83 22.49 -25.99
N GLU A 2 6.77 22.92 -25.17
CA GLU A 2 8.07 22.25 -25.06
C GLU A 2 8.00 21.04 -24.14
N VAL A 3 8.80 20.01 -24.44
CA VAL A 3 9.00 18.85 -23.57
C VAL A 3 10.48 18.75 -23.22
N VAL A 4 10.78 18.66 -21.94
CA VAL A 4 12.14 18.43 -21.41
C VAL A 4 12.15 17.13 -20.61
N TYR A 5 13.25 16.40 -20.67
CA TYR A 5 13.41 15.13 -19.95
C TYR A 5 14.46 15.22 -18.85
N GLY A 6 14.28 14.42 -17.79
CA GLY A 6 15.24 14.31 -16.70
C GLY A 6 14.88 13.18 -15.74
N GLU A 7 15.43 13.24 -14.53
CA GLU A 7 15.16 12.25 -13.47
C GLU A 7 14.23 12.78 -12.38
N GLY A 8 13.90 14.07 -12.39
CA GLY A 8 12.95 14.64 -11.47
C GLY A 8 12.81 16.15 -11.61
N TRP A 9 11.99 16.74 -10.75
CA TRP A 9 11.76 18.18 -10.66
C TRP A 9 12.05 18.67 -9.25
N CYS A 10 12.90 19.69 -9.13
CA CYS A 10 13.18 20.33 -7.86
C CYS A 10 12.22 21.51 -7.65
N ALA A 11 11.32 21.41 -6.67
CA ALA A 11 10.34 22.47 -6.38
C ALA A 11 11.01 23.77 -5.93
N ARG A 12 12.11 23.67 -5.18
CA ARG A 12 12.86 24.82 -4.62
C ARG A 12 13.55 25.65 -5.69
N SER A 13 14.24 24.99 -6.62
CA SER A 13 15.01 25.66 -7.68
C SER A 13 14.21 25.85 -8.97
N ARG A 14 13.01 25.24 -9.06
CA ARG A 14 12.16 25.21 -10.25
C ARG A 14 12.93 24.76 -11.48
N ALA A 15 13.68 23.67 -11.31
CA ALA A 15 14.57 23.15 -12.34
C ALA A 15 14.49 21.62 -12.43
N VAL A 16 14.80 21.10 -13.61
CA VAL A 16 14.89 19.67 -13.89
C VAL A 16 16.13 19.10 -13.22
N ILE A 17 15.96 18.02 -12.46
CA ILE A 17 17.05 17.25 -11.84
C ILE A 17 17.59 16.25 -12.86
N SER A 18 18.92 16.17 -12.99
CA SER A 18 19.62 15.31 -13.96
C SER A 18 19.00 15.35 -15.37
N PRO A 19 19.03 16.50 -16.08
CA PRO A 19 18.47 16.59 -17.43
C PRO A 19 19.09 15.57 -18.38
N VAL A 20 18.25 14.96 -19.24
CA VAL A 20 18.70 13.97 -20.24
C VAL A 20 18.21 14.37 -21.63
N SER A 21 18.89 13.85 -22.68
CA SER A 21 18.44 14.03 -24.06
C SER A 21 17.15 13.25 -24.33
N GLU A 22 16.41 13.67 -25.37
CA GLU A 22 15.26 12.91 -25.86
C GLU A 22 15.64 11.47 -26.23
N GLU A 23 16.81 11.27 -26.85
CA GLU A 23 17.31 9.94 -27.23
C GLU A 23 17.50 9.03 -26.02
N GLU A 24 18.08 9.56 -24.93
CA GLU A 24 18.26 8.82 -23.69
C GLU A 24 16.91 8.52 -23.01
N ALA A 25 15.99 9.48 -22.97
CA ALA A 25 14.64 9.25 -22.44
C ALA A 25 13.89 8.18 -23.26
N ARG A 26 14.03 8.20 -24.59
CA ARG A 26 13.46 7.18 -25.49
C ARG A 26 14.06 5.81 -25.25
N ARG A 27 15.38 5.73 -25.04
CA ARG A 27 16.07 4.49 -24.64
C ARG A 27 15.51 3.95 -23.33
N ARG A 28 15.38 4.80 -22.30
CA ARG A 28 14.82 4.44 -20.99
C ARG A 28 13.39 3.93 -21.12
N HIS A 29 12.53 4.63 -21.88
CA HIS A 29 11.17 4.18 -22.17
C HIS A 29 11.14 2.77 -22.79
N ALA A 30 11.99 2.50 -23.79
CA ALA A 30 12.02 1.20 -24.47
C ALA A 30 12.46 0.03 -23.56
N VAL A 31 13.33 0.27 -22.58
CA VAL A 31 13.79 -0.74 -21.62
C VAL A 31 13.00 -0.75 -20.30
N GLY A 32 12.04 0.17 -20.16
CA GLY A 32 11.20 0.33 -18.97
C GLY A 32 11.88 1.00 -17.78
N ASP A 33 13.03 1.66 -17.97
CA ASP A 33 13.71 2.41 -16.91
C ASP A 33 12.96 3.72 -16.58
N PRO A 34 13.08 4.23 -15.34
CA PRO A 34 12.40 5.45 -14.93
C PRO A 34 12.98 6.72 -15.59
N TYR A 35 12.08 7.64 -15.95
CA TYR A 35 12.40 8.99 -16.40
C TYR A 35 11.22 9.94 -16.16
N MET A 36 11.50 11.24 -16.20
CA MET A 36 10.51 12.30 -16.08
C MET A 36 10.41 13.06 -17.40
N ALA A 37 9.18 13.45 -17.79
CA ALA A 37 8.91 14.38 -18.89
C ALA A 37 8.18 15.63 -18.35
N LEU A 38 8.76 16.79 -18.56
CA LEU A 38 8.22 18.08 -18.13
C LEU A 38 7.61 18.80 -19.33
N LEU A 39 6.32 19.10 -19.25
CA LEU A 39 5.59 19.91 -20.21
C LEU A 39 5.65 21.37 -19.78
N ARG A 40 6.12 22.26 -20.66
CA ARG A 40 6.26 23.69 -20.35
C ARG A 40 5.94 24.61 -21.53
N THR A 41 5.54 25.84 -21.21
CA THR A 41 5.33 26.92 -22.18
C THR A 41 6.05 28.17 -21.67
N ASP A 42 6.85 28.81 -22.52
CA ASP A 42 7.64 30.00 -22.16
C ASP A 42 8.47 29.83 -20.88
N GLY A 43 9.04 28.63 -20.70
CA GLY A 43 9.81 28.24 -19.53
C GLY A 43 8.99 27.92 -18.27
N GLN A 44 7.67 28.14 -18.26
CA GLN A 44 6.79 27.84 -17.14
C GLN A 44 6.32 26.37 -17.18
N PRO A 45 6.50 25.59 -16.10
CA PRO A 45 6.04 24.22 -16.04
C PRO A 45 4.50 24.18 -15.97
N LEU A 46 3.89 23.28 -16.74
CA LEU A 46 2.44 23.04 -16.74
C LEU A 46 2.12 21.64 -16.21
N ALA A 47 2.92 20.64 -16.56
CA ALA A 47 2.78 19.28 -16.05
C ALA A 47 4.12 18.55 -15.95
N GLU A 48 4.25 17.67 -14.96
CA GLU A 48 5.34 16.73 -14.76
C GLU A 48 4.79 15.31 -14.89
N LEU A 49 5.32 14.52 -15.83
CA LEU A 49 5.03 13.09 -15.95
C LEU A 49 6.20 12.27 -15.40
N ARG A 50 5.90 11.27 -14.58
CA ARG A 50 6.86 10.32 -13.99
C ARG A 50 6.54 8.93 -14.48
N ILE A 51 7.42 8.37 -15.31
CA ILE A 51 7.11 7.17 -16.10
C ILE A 51 8.14 6.09 -15.83
N THR A 52 7.67 4.86 -15.57
CA THR A 52 8.51 3.66 -15.56
C THR A 52 7.74 2.47 -16.13
N GLY A 53 8.26 1.90 -17.21
CA GLY A 53 7.65 0.71 -17.82
C GLY A 53 7.84 -0.55 -16.98
N ARG A 54 8.96 -0.67 -16.26
CA ARG A 54 9.26 -1.87 -15.44
C ARG A 54 8.29 -2.03 -14.27
N ALA A 55 7.86 -0.92 -13.66
CA ALA A 55 6.85 -0.94 -12.60
C ALA A 55 5.43 -0.67 -13.12
N GLY A 56 5.26 -0.47 -14.44
CA GLY A 56 3.96 -0.15 -15.04
C GLY A 56 3.32 1.11 -14.47
N HIS A 57 4.10 2.13 -14.11
CA HIS A 57 3.61 3.31 -13.38
C HIS A 57 3.73 4.58 -14.21
N VAL A 58 2.67 5.41 -14.16
CA VAL A 58 2.64 6.76 -14.72
C VAL A 58 2.04 7.71 -13.68
N GLY A 59 2.85 8.61 -13.13
CA GLY A 59 2.40 9.73 -12.31
C GLY A 59 2.28 11.00 -13.15
N LEU A 60 1.23 11.78 -12.96
CA LEU A 60 1.02 13.09 -13.57
C LEU A 60 0.79 14.12 -12.47
N LEU A 61 1.63 15.15 -12.44
CA LEU A 61 1.51 16.29 -11.54
C LEU A 61 1.23 17.56 -12.34
N LEU A 62 0.23 18.32 -11.94
CA LEU A 62 -0.13 19.59 -12.59
C LEU A 62 0.32 20.77 -11.72
N PHE A 63 0.86 21.80 -12.39
CA PHE A 63 1.29 23.04 -11.75
C PHE A 63 0.19 24.09 -11.79
N ASP A 64 0.04 24.86 -10.72
CA ASP A 64 -0.80 26.05 -10.71
C ASP A 64 -0.06 27.27 -11.32
N ALA A 65 -0.76 28.41 -11.40
CA ALA A 65 -0.19 29.65 -11.93
C ALA A 65 1.01 30.20 -11.12
N HIS A 66 1.23 29.70 -9.90
CA HIS A 66 2.36 30.06 -9.05
C HIS A 66 3.52 29.06 -9.16
N GLY A 67 3.38 28.02 -9.99
CA GLY A 67 4.37 26.96 -10.18
C GLY A 67 4.39 25.94 -9.04
N ARG A 68 3.30 25.82 -8.27
CA ARG A 68 3.13 24.81 -7.20
C ARG A 68 2.41 23.60 -7.75
N ARG A 69 2.81 22.40 -7.34
CA ARG A 69 2.07 21.16 -7.66
C ARG A 69 0.74 21.15 -6.92
N HIS A 70 -0.37 21.20 -7.64
CA HIS A 70 -1.72 21.34 -7.05
C HIS A 70 -2.65 20.15 -7.32
N GLN A 71 -2.35 19.31 -8.31
CA GLN A 71 -3.05 18.06 -8.58
C GLN A 71 -2.07 16.96 -8.94
N GLU A 72 -2.41 15.74 -8.55
CA GLU A 72 -1.68 14.50 -8.82
C GLU A 72 -2.66 13.44 -9.30
N TYR A 73 -2.27 12.73 -10.37
CA TYR A 73 -2.95 11.55 -10.88
C TYR A 73 -1.92 10.43 -10.92
N ASP A 74 -2.25 9.31 -10.30
CA ASP A 74 -1.34 8.18 -10.13
C ASP A 74 -1.96 6.96 -10.81
N TYR A 75 -1.28 6.49 -11.85
CA TYR A 75 -1.72 5.41 -12.70
C TYR A 75 -0.80 4.20 -12.58
N VAL A 76 -1.41 3.02 -12.58
CA VAL A 76 -0.71 1.74 -12.60
C VAL A 76 -1.28 0.79 -13.65
N GLU A 77 -0.41 0.04 -14.29
CA GLU A 77 -0.75 -0.95 -15.31
C GLU A 77 -1.28 -2.22 -14.65
N LEU A 78 -2.60 -2.37 -14.59
CA LEU A 78 -3.26 -3.58 -14.09
C LEU A 78 -3.49 -4.62 -15.17
N ARG A 79 -3.53 -4.19 -16.43
CA ARG A 79 -3.70 -5.04 -17.60
C ARG A 79 -2.76 -4.55 -18.67
N ARG A 80 -2.16 -5.46 -19.44
CA ARG A 80 -1.14 -5.10 -20.43
C ARG A 80 -1.65 -4.01 -21.40
N GLY A 81 -0.95 -2.87 -21.43
CA GLY A 81 -1.29 -1.68 -22.21
C GLY A 81 -2.40 -0.81 -21.64
N ARG A 82 -2.92 -1.08 -20.43
CA ARG A 82 -4.01 -0.35 -19.78
C ARG A 82 -3.62 0.09 -18.38
N LEU A 83 -3.61 1.40 -18.21
CA LEU A 83 -3.41 2.08 -16.95
C LEU A 83 -4.75 2.24 -16.24
N HIS A 84 -4.76 1.93 -14.95
CA HIS A 84 -5.84 2.22 -14.02
C HIS A 84 -5.42 3.38 -13.13
N LEU A 85 -6.25 4.41 -13.01
CA LEU A 85 -6.08 5.50 -12.06
C LEU A 85 -6.31 4.96 -10.65
N ARG A 86 -5.25 4.71 -9.89
CA ARG A 86 -5.36 4.20 -8.52
C ARG A 86 -5.66 5.31 -7.52
N ARG A 87 -5.13 6.52 -7.77
CA ARG A 87 -5.25 7.65 -6.86
C ARG A 87 -5.28 8.97 -7.61
N HIS A 88 -6.16 9.87 -7.18
CA HIS A 88 -6.10 11.29 -7.50
C HIS A 88 -5.96 12.09 -6.21
N ARG A 89 -5.13 13.11 -6.20
CA ARG A 89 -4.96 14.03 -5.07
C ARG A 89 -4.97 15.47 -5.55
N GLN A 90 -5.67 16.34 -4.82
CA GLN A 90 -5.73 17.77 -5.07
C GLN A 90 -5.41 18.54 -3.80
N TRP A 91 -4.40 19.42 -3.85
CA TRP A 91 -4.05 20.32 -2.74
C TRP A 91 -4.91 21.59 -2.80
N LEU A 92 -5.43 21.99 -1.64
CA LEU A 92 -6.39 23.09 -1.50
C LEU A 92 -5.69 24.35 -0.97
N TYR A 93 -4.84 24.96 -1.80
CA TYR A 93 -4.20 26.23 -1.46
C TYR A 93 -5.24 27.35 -1.34
N ARG A 94 -5.23 28.06 -0.22
CA ARG A 94 -6.12 29.16 0.14
C ARG A 94 -5.63 30.50 -0.38
N THR A 95 -4.31 30.68 -0.44
CA THR A 95 -3.74 31.94 -0.92
C THR A 95 -2.58 31.73 -1.91
N PRO A 96 -2.30 32.73 -2.77
CA PRO A 96 -1.11 32.74 -3.64
C PRO A 96 0.22 32.61 -2.91
N GLU A 97 0.29 33.08 -1.65
CA GLU A 97 1.52 33.15 -0.86
C GLU A 97 1.83 31.86 -0.09
N GLU A 98 0.88 30.93 0.01
CA GLU A 98 1.11 29.64 0.67
C GLU A 98 2.23 28.86 -0.04
N ALA A 99 3.15 28.32 0.76
CA ALA A 99 4.21 27.45 0.28
C ALA A 99 3.61 26.19 -0.37
N GLU A 100 4.36 25.55 -1.26
CA GLU A 100 3.97 24.26 -1.80
C GLU A 100 3.91 23.20 -0.69
N ARG A 101 2.73 22.56 -0.53
CA ARG A 101 2.44 21.52 0.48
C ARG A 101 2.75 21.99 1.92
N PRO A 102 2.05 23.03 2.44
CA PRO A 102 2.27 23.51 3.80
C PRO A 102 1.85 22.43 4.80
N GLU A 103 2.44 22.37 6.01
CA GLU A 103 1.98 21.43 7.05
C GLU A 103 1.10 22.15 8.09
N PRO A 104 -0.14 21.69 8.37
CA PRO A 104 -0.87 20.63 7.67
C PRO A 104 -1.41 21.09 6.31
N ALA A 105 -1.33 20.23 5.30
CA ALA A 105 -1.77 20.56 3.93
C ALA A 105 -3.25 20.20 3.77
N ALA A 106 -4.12 21.18 3.55
CA ALA A 106 -5.48 20.87 3.16
C ALA A 106 -5.48 20.18 1.79
N HIS A 107 -6.08 18.99 1.70
CA HIS A 107 -6.10 18.23 0.46
C HIS A 107 -7.28 17.26 0.37
N PHE A 108 -7.62 16.90 -0.87
CA PHE A 108 -8.62 15.92 -1.20
C PHE A 108 -7.97 14.75 -1.92
N THR A 109 -8.37 13.53 -1.58
CA THR A 109 -7.87 12.29 -2.18
C THR A 109 -9.03 11.42 -2.64
N LEU A 110 -8.93 10.90 -3.87
CA LEU A 110 -9.70 9.75 -4.35
C LEU A 110 -8.79 8.53 -4.40
N THR A 111 -9.19 7.44 -3.76
CA THR A 111 -8.56 6.11 -3.91
C THR A 111 -9.55 5.21 -4.63
N ILE A 112 -9.21 4.78 -5.85
CA ILE A 112 -10.15 4.18 -6.80
C ILE A 112 -9.81 2.70 -7.02
N ARG A 113 -10.78 1.82 -6.78
CA ARG A 113 -10.66 0.37 -7.00
C ARG A 113 -11.01 -0.02 -8.44
N PRO A 114 -10.56 -1.21 -8.90
CA PRO A 114 -10.82 -1.68 -10.27
C PRO A 114 -12.31 -1.89 -10.62
N ASP A 115 -13.18 -2.05 -9.63
CA ASP A 115 -14.63 -2.17 -9.79
C ASP A 115 -15.35 -0.81 -9.95
N GLY A 116 -14.59 0.28 -9.82
CA GLY A 116 -15.06 1.66 -9.87
C GLY A 116 -15.51 2.21 -8.53
N SER A 117 -15.53 1.44 -7.45
CA SER A 117 -15.72 2.00 -6.10
C SER A 117 -14.54 2.90 -5.75
N ALA A 118 -14.81 4.05 -5.11
CA ALA A 118 -13.77 4.98 -4.71
C ALA A 118 -14.02 5.53 -3.31
N GLN A 119 -12.97 5.60 -2.50
CA GLN A 119 -12.96 6.33 -1.25
C GLN A 119 -12.59 7.79 -1.52
N ARG A 120 -13.40 8.70 -1.02
CA ARG A 120 -13.18 10.15 -0.98
C ARG A 120 -12.68 10.50 0.41
N SER A 121 -11.52 11.15 0.50
CA SER A 121 -10.99 11.63 1.78
C SER A 121 -10.66 13.11 1.67
N LEU A 122 -11.22 13.91 2.57
CA LEU A 122 -10.94 15.34 2.69
C LEU A 122 -10.20 15.58 4.01
N GLU A 123 -8.96 16.02 3.91
CA GLU A 123 -8.14 16.47 5.02
C GLU A 123 -8.20 17.99 5.05
N GLN A 124 -9.10 18.55 5.87
CA GLN A 124 -9.24 20.00 6.04
C GLN A 124 -9.94 20.25 7.37
N ASP A 125 -9.22 20.71 8.40
CA ASP A 125 -9.75 20.80 9.78
C ASP A 125 -10.24 19.43 10.31
N GLY A 126 -9.40 18.41 10.11
CA GLY A 126 -9.70 17.01 10.38
C GLY A 126 -10.09 16.24 9.12
N ARG A 127 -10.04 14.91 9.23
CA ARG A 127 -10.33 13.97 8.15
C ARG A 127 -11.84 13.73 8.02
N PHE A 128 -12.34 13.71 6.79
CA PHE A 128 -13.69 13.31 6.45
C PHE A 128 -13.66 12.32 5.29
N ASP A 129 -14.20 11.12 5.50
CA ASP A 129 -14.28 10.08 4.47
C ASP A 129 -15.72 9.85 3.99
N THR A 130 -15.87 9.62 2.69
CA THR A 130 -17.11 9.14 2.07
C THR A 130 -16.78 8.30 0.83
N ILE A 131 -17.78 7.87 0.09
CA ILE A 131 -17.60 7.00 -1.08
C ILE A 131 -18.20 7.62 -2.35
N ALA A 132 -17.70 7.19 -3.49
CA ALA A 132 -18.26 7.49 -4.81
C ALA A 132 -18.05 6.30 -5.75
N ARG A 133 -18.62 6.39 -6.95
CA ARG A 133 -18.37 5.47 -8.05
C ARG A 133 -17.76 6.22 -9.23
N ILE A 134 -16.62 5.74 -9.73
CA ILE A 134 -15.91 6.30 -10.87
C ILE A 134 -16.11 5.39 -12.08
N PRO A 135 -16.76 5.88 -13.16
CA PRO A 135 -16.92 5.14 -14.40
C PRO A 135 -15.57 4.72 -15.01
N GLU A 136 -15.58 3.66 -15.82
CA GLU A 136 -14.36 3.05 -16.36
C GLU A 136 -13.59 4.02 -17.27
N GLU A 137 -14.30 4.81 -18.06
CA GLU A 137 -13.77 5.84 -18.96
C GLU A 137 -12.96 6.93 -18.24
N HIS A 138 -13.29 7.23 -16.97
CA HIS A 138 -12.61 8.25 -16.17
C HIS A 138 -11.42 7.73 -15.37
N ARG A 139 -11.21 6.41 -15.35
CA ARG A 139 -10.15 5.77 -14.56
C ARG A 139 -9.27 4.82 -15.36
N THR A 140 -9.47 4.72 -16.67
CA THR A 140 -8.72 3.83 -17.55
C THR A 140 -8.13 4.59 -18.71
N LEU A 141 -6.80 4.52 -18.87
CA LEU A 141 -6.10 5.11 -20.00
C LEU A 141 -5.24 4.06 -20.72
N PRO A 142 -5.01 4.17 -22.02
CA PRO A 142 -3.99 3.38 -22.69
C PRO A 142 -2.60 3.80 -22.20
N LEU A 143 -1.68 2.83 -22.10
CA LEU A 143 -0.26 3.14 -21.99
C LEU A 143 0.20 3.81 -23.29
N ALA A 144 0.74 5.02 -23.20
CA ALA A 144 1.11 5.83 -24.34
C ALA A 144 2.49 5.45 -24.88
N ASP A 145 2.65 5.54 -26.20
CA ASP A 145 3.94 5.47 -26.85
C ASP A 145 4.81 6.68 -26.46
N PHE A 146 6.14 6.54 -26.56
CA PHE A 146 7.06 7.63 -26.25
C PHE A 146 6.74 8.89 -27.06
N GLY A 147 6.46 9.98 -26.35
CA GLY A 147 6.18 11.30 -26.91
C GLY A 147 4.69 11.63 -27.02
N ASP A 148 3.77 10.68 -26.82
CA ASP A 148 2.31 10.91 -26.87
C ASP A 148 1.77 11.36 -25.49
N TRP A 149 2.41 12.34 -24.86
CA TRP A 149 2.09 12.78 -23.49
C TRP A 149 0.75 13.52 -23.39
N THR A 150 0.20 13.98 -24.51
CA THR A 150 -1.15 14.56 -24.60
C THR A 150 -2.25 13.56 -24.28
N ARG A 151 -1.97 12.25 -24.29
CA ARG A 151 -2.87 11.20 -23.76
C ARG A 151 -3.14 11.37 -22.27
N TYR A 152 -2.14 11.86 -21.53
CA TYR A 152 -2.21 12.05 -20.09
C TYR A 152 -2.51 13.51 -19.74
N ALA A 153 -2.00 14.46 -20.50
CA ALA A 153 -2.20 15.88 -20.24
C ALA A 153 -2.69 16.57 -21.51
N ASP A 154 -4.00 16.48 -21.76
CA ASP A 154 -4.62 17.14 -22.89
C ASP A 154 -4.68 18.68 -22.73
N ALA A 155 -5.07 19.37 -23.79
CA ALA A 155 -5.15 20.83 -23.82
C ALA A 155 -6.09 21.41 -22.76
N GLY A 156 -7.22 20.76 -22.53
CA GLY A 156 -8.23 21.21 -21.57
C GLY A 156 -7.72 21.08 -20.14
N LEU A 157 -7.06 19.96 -19.81
CA LEU A 157 -6.45 19.74 -18.50
C LEU A 157 -5.32 20.75 -18.23
N LEU A 158 -4.53 21.08 -19.26
CA LEU A 158 -3.44 22.05 -19.17
C LEU A 158 -3.91 23.51 -19.21
N GLY A 159 -5.20 23.78 -19.47
CA GLY A 159 -5.75 25.13 -19.58
C GLY A 159 -5.23 25.92 -20.79
N VAL A 160 -4.83 25.25 -21.86
CA VAL A 160 -4.29 25.88 -23.07
C VAL A 160 -5.28 25.80 -24.25
N PRO A 161 -5.33 26.82 -25.13
CA PRO A 161 -6.29 26.86 -26.22
C PRO A 161 -5.87 25.93 -27.39
N GLY A 162 -6.81 25.10 -27.86
CA GLY A 162 -6.66 24.30 -29.07
C GLY A 162 -5.77 23.05 -28.90
N PRO A 163 -5.54 22.30 -29.98
CA PRO A 163 -4.72 21.08 -29.92
C PRO A 163 -3.27 21.41 -29.58
N VAL A 164 -2.68 20.60 -28.71
CA VAL A 164 -1.31 20.80 -28.24
C VAL A 164 -0.34 19.96 -29.09
N THR A 165 0.63 20.63 -29.70
CA THR A 165 1.79 19.96 -30.32
C THR A 165 2.96 20.00 -29.35
N LEU A 166 3.51 18.82 -29.07
CA LEU A 166 4.69 18.65 -28.23
C LEU A 166 5.94 18.75 -29.09
N VAL A 167 6.89 19.58 -28.65
CA VAL A 167 8.19 19.77 -29.31
C VAL A 167 9.28 19.46 -28.30
N PRO A 168 10.11 18.43 -28.51
CA PRO A 168 11.26 18.17 -27.67
C PRO A 168 12.20 19.37 -27.65
N ALA A 169 12.57 19.82 -26.46
CA ALA A 169 13.57 20.87 -26.25
C ALA A 169 14.91 20.24 -25.81
N PRO A 170 16.05 20.88 -26.12
CA PRO A 170 17.33 20.42 -25.63
C PRO A 170 17.36 20.42 -24.09
N PRO A 171 18.21 19.59 -23.46
CA PRO A 171 18.37 19.60 -22.01
C PRO A 171 18.71 21.02 -21.51
N PRO A 172 18.05 21.53 -20.46
CA PRO A 172 18.35 22.84 -19.89
C PRO A 172 19.81 22.91 -19.44
N GLU A 173 20.46 24.05 -19.71
CA GLU A 173 21.86 24.31 -19.33
C GLU A 173 22.06 24.33 -17.81
N THR A 174 21.04 24.78 -17.08
CA THR A 174 21.00 24.77 -15.61
C THR A 174 20.22 23.58 -15.09
N ALA A 175 20.92 22.63 -14.47
CA ALA A 175 20.31 21.52 -13.74
C ALA A 175 19.91 21.94 -12.32
N GLY A 176 18.81 21.38 -11.82
CA GLY A 176 18.45 21.45 -10.41
C GLY A 176 19.46 20.70 -9.53
N PRO A 177 19.63 21.09 -8.25
CA PRO A 177 20.53 20.40 -7.35
C PRO A 177 20.06 18.97 -7.11
N THR A 178 20.98 18.01 -7.20
CA THR A 178 20.73 16.58 -6.91
C THR A 178 20.57 16.28 -5.42
N GLY A 179 20.89 17.23 -4.53
CA GLY A 179 20.94 17.03 -3.07
C GLY A 179 19.85 17.72 -2.26
N GLY A 180 18.69 18.02 -2.85
CA GLY A 180 17.60 18.76 -2.19
C GLY A 180 16.29 17.99 -2.02
N ASP A 181 15.84 17.32 -3.08
CA ASP A 181 14.64 16.47 -3.11
C ASP A 181 15.08 15.07 -3.55
N PRO A 182 14.59 13.97 -2.92
CA PRO A 182 14.88 12.62 -3.40
C PRO A 182 14.39 12.45 -4.84
N LEU A 183 15.18 11.76 -5.67
CA LEU A 183 14.72 11.33 -6.99
C LEU A 183 13.42 10.53 -6.82
N TRP A 184 12.46 10.76 -7.71
CA TRP A 184 11.20 10.04 -7.63
C TRP A 184 11.47 8.55 -7.90
N SER A 185 10.80 7.70 -7.14
CA SER A 185 10.68 6.26 -7.41
C SER A 185 9.22 5.94 -7.67
N ALA A 186 8.97 4.86 -8.42
CA ALA A 186 7.62 4.32 -8.43
C ALA A 186 7.23 3.85 -7.03
N PRO A 187 5.93 3.90 -6.71
CA PRO A 187 5.41 3.40 -5.45
C PRO A 187 5.88 1.97 -5.21
N ALA A 188 6.48 1.73 -4.03
CA ALA A 188 6.93 0.42 -3.61
C ALA A 188 6.09 -0.04 -2.40
N PRO A 189 5.18 -1.02 -2.58
CA PRO A 189 4.43 -1.60 -1.48
C PRO A 189 5.36 -2.08 -0.36
N LEU A 190 4.82 -2.28 0.85
CA LEU A 190 5.60 -2.85 1.94
C LEU A 190 6.25 -4.16 1.46
N ALA A 191 7.55 -4.29 1.69
CA ALA A 191 8.30 -5.52 1.43
C ALA A 191 8.46 -6.28 2.75
N PRO A 192 8.47 -7.62 2.73
CA PRO A 192 8.70 -8.41 3.93
C PRO A 192 10.11 -8.16 4.45
N GLY A 193 10.23 -8.01 5.77
CA GLY A 193 11.52 -7.98 6.46
C GLY A 193 12.18 -9.37 6.51
N ALA A 194 13.05 -9.58 7.50
CA ALA A 194 13.63 -10.90 7.76
C ALA A 194 12.65 -11.79 8.56
N LEU A 195 11.49 -12.10 7.97
CA LEU A 195 10.36 -12.75 8.66
C LEU A 195 10.73 -14.07 9.34
N GLU A 196 11.50 -14.96 8.68
CA GLU A 196 11.91 -16.23 9.29
C GLU A 196 12.81 -16.01 10.51
N ALA A 197 13.63 -14.95 10.51
CA ALA A 197 14.51 -14.65 11.62
C ALA A 197 13.75 -14.22 12.90
N LEU A 198 12.47 -13.82 12.79
CA LEU A 198 11.59 -13.56 13.95
C LEU A 198 11.27 -14.83 14.75
N PHE A 199 11.62 -16.01 14.22
CA PHE A 199 11.42 -17.31 14.84
C PHE A 199 12.73 -18.04 15.13
N VAL A 200 13.88 -17.35 15.04
CA VAL A 200 15.21 -17.91 15.30
C VAL A 200 15.80 -17.27 16.56
N PRO A 201 15.89 -18.02 17.68
CA PRO A 201 16.49 -17.51 18.91
C PRO A 201 17.89 -16.94 18.69
N GLY A 202 18.15 -15.76 19.26
CA GLY A 202 19.42 -15.04 19.13
C GLY A 202 19.54 -14.16 17.89
N SER A 203 18.55 -14.15 16.99
CA SER A 203 18.45 -13.12 15.97
C SER A 203 18.29 -11.74 16.60
N ARG A 204 18.99 -10.74 16.06
CA ARG A 204 19.01 -9.36 16.54
C ARG A 204 18.58 -8.36 15.48
N PHE A 205 17.91 -7.30 15.91
CA PHE A 205 17.42 -6.21 15.07
C PHE A 205 17.63 -4.86 15.77
N GLU A 206 17.90 -3.82 14.99
CA GLU A 206 17.97 -2.43 15.47
C GLU A 206 16.59 -1.79 15.40
N SER A 207 15.86 -1.71 16.53
CA SER A 207 14.58 -1.02 16.63
C SER A 207 14.75 0.46 17.00
N TYR A 208 13.66 1.23 17.00
CA TYR A 208 13.66 2.65 17.38
C TYR A 208 14.16 2.88 18.81
N ASP A 209 13.70 2.05 19.76
CA ASP A 209 14.08 2.13 21.18
C ASP A 209 15.35 1.33 21.51
N GLY A 210 16.13 0.96 20.48
CA GLY A 210 17.39 0.22 20.59
C GLY A 210 17.30 -1.24 20.14
N PRO A 211 18.37 -2.01 20.36
CA PRO A 211 18.47 -3.36 19.83
C PRO A 211 17.54 -4.34 20.56
N VAL A 212 16.86 -5.18 19.78
CA VAL A 212 16.00 -6.26 20.28
C VAL A 212 16.58 -7.62 19.89
N THR A 213 16.30 -8.65 20.69
CA THR A 213 16.78 -10.02 20.45
C THR A 213 15.62 -11.00 20.44
N VAL A 214 15.52 -11.81 19.40
CA VAL A 214 14.53 -12.88 19.29
C VAL A 214 14.83 -13.96 20.33
N VAL A 215 13.80 -14.35 21.09
CA VAL A 215 13.86 -15.41 22.11
C VAL A 215 13.21 -16.69 21.59
N GLU A 216 13.10 -17.71 22.44
CA GLU A 216 12.46 -18.97 22.08
C GLU A 216 11.01 -18.73 21.59
N PRO A 217 10.66 -19.16 20.35
CA PRO A 217 9.31 -19.06 19.85
C PRO A 217 8.34 -19.90 20.69
N GLU A 218 7.11 -19.41 20.81
CA GLU A 218 6.08 -20.05 21.64
C GLU A 218 5.09 -20.84 20.78
N HIS A 219 4.77 -22.08 21.17
CA HIS A 219 3.72 -22.85 20.49
C HIS A 219 2.35 -22.38 20.97
N ALA A 220 1.57 -21.77 20.07
CA ALA A 220 0.25 -21.22 20.37
C ALA A 220 -0.89 -22.24 20.20
N GLY A 221 -0.61 -23.41 19.65
CA GLY A 221 -1.62 -24.46 19.42
C GLY A 221 -1.57 -25.02 18.01
N ASN A 222 -2.61 -25.79 17.66
CA ASN A 222 -2.73 -26.46 16.37
C ASN A 222 -4.02 -26.03 15.67
N LEU A 223 -3.88 -25.28 14.58
CA LEU A 223 -4.99 -24.78 13.78
C LEU A 223 -5.54 -25.89 12.87
N ARG A 224 -6.84 -26.13 12.95
CA ARG A 224 -7.60 -27.13 12.21
C ARG A 224 -8.30 -26.45 11.06
N LEU A 225 -7.85 -26.79 9.85
CA LEU A 225 -8.30 -26.20 8.61
C LEU A 225 -9.00 -27.25 7.73
N PRO A 226 -10.23 -27.70 8.06
CA PRO A 226 -10.93 -28.69 7.25
C PRO A 226 -11.28 -28.19 5.85
N THR A 227 -11.42 -26.86 5.64
CA THR A 227 -11.64 -26.30 4.29
C THR A 227 -10.34 -25.89 3.62
N GLY A 228 -9.26 -25.69 4.39
CA GLY A 228 -7.99 -25.19 3.89
C GLY A 228 -8.03 -23.69 3.53
N ARG A 229 -9.14 -22.99 3.80
CA ARG A 229 -9.31 -21.56 3.53
C ARG A 229 -9.00 -20.79 4.79
N VAL A 230 -7.83 -20.15 4.84
CA VAL A 230 -7.35 -19.42 6.01
C VAL A 230 -7.92 -18.00 6.04
N VAL A 231 -8.40 -17.58 7.20
CA VAL A 231 -8.81 -16.20 7.51
C VAL A 231 -7.84 -15.65 8.57
N ALA A 232 -7.55 -14.35 8.49
CA ALA A 232 -6.94 -13.59 9.57
C ALA A 232 -7.85 -12.41 9.92
N ALA A 233 -8.16 -12.22 11.19
CA ALA A 233 -9.05 -11.16 11.66
C ALA A 233 -8.87 -10.90 13.15
N ASP A 234 -9.41 -9.79 13.63
CA ASP A 234 -9.77 -9.64 15.04
C ASP A 234 -10.97 -10.55 15.36
N PRO A 235 -10.85 -11.48 16.31
CA PRO A 235 -11.95 -12.38 16.65
C PRO A 235 -13.16 -11.65 17.27
N ALA A 236 -13.01 -10.46 17.85
CA ALA A 236 -14.11 -9.67 18.39
C ALA A 236 -14.90 -8.87 17.33
N TRP A 237 -14.31 -8.66 16.14
CA TRP A 237 -14.88 -7.86 15.05
C TRP A 237 -15.06 -8.64 13.75
N LEU A 238 -15.21 -9.95 13.90
CA LEU A 238 -15.35 -10.88 12.80
C LEU A 238 -16.79 -10.92 12.28
N SER A 239 -16.95 -11.02 10.97
CA SER A 239 -18.27 -11.11 10.33
C SER A 239 -18.28 -11.98 9.09
N ALA A 240 -19.44 -12.14 8.46
CA ALA A 240 -19.58 -12.77 7.15
C ALA A 240 -18.66 -12.17 6.06
N ASP A 241 -18.31 -10.88 6.19
CA ASP A 241 -17.44 -10.16 5.25
C ASP A 241 -15.94 -10.37 5.54
N SER A 242 -15.59 -11.07 6.61
CA SER A 242 -14.21 -11.52 6.88
C SER A 242 -13.84 -12.67 5.93
N GLU A 243 -13.53 -12.31 4.68
CA GLU A 243 -13.18 -13.26 3.64
C GLU A 243 -11.87 -14.01 3.92
N PRO A 244 -11.74 -15.28 3.50
CA PRO A 244 -10.47 -15.98 3.54
C PRO A 244 -9.52 -15.48 2.45
N PHE A 245 -8.23 -15.70 2.67
CA PHE A 245 -7.20 -15.44 1.66
C PHE A 245 -7.44 -16.25 0.38
N THR A 246 -7.03 -15.66 -0.74
CA THR A 246 -7.19 -16.22 -2.09
C THR A 246 -6.36 -17.48 -2.34
N VAL A 247 -5.28 -17.68 -1.58
CA VAL A 247 -4.42 -18.86 -1.64
C VAL A 247 -4.86 -19.86 -0.55
N PRO A 248 -5.46 -21.00 -0.91
CA PRO A 248 -5.77 -22.04 0.06
C PRO A 248 -4.51 -22.84 0.44
N VAL A 249 -4.60 -23.53 1.57
CA VAL A 249 -3.63 -24.56 1.98
C VAL A 249 -4.30 -25.94 1.91
N PRO A 250 -3.53 -27.04 1.87
CA PRO A 250 -4.12 -28.37 1.98
C PRO A 250 -4.97 -28.49 3.28
N PRO A 251 -6.14 -29.15 3.24
CA PRO A 251 -6.89 -29.39 4.46
C PRO A 251 -6.07 -30.20 5.47
N GLY A 252 -6.07 -29.79 6.75
CA GLY A 252 -5.19 -30.41 7.73
C GLY A 252 -5.21 -29.77 9.10
N THR A 253 -4.21 -30.12 9.90
CA THR A 253 -3.95 -29.53 11.22
C THR A 253 -2.51 -29.09 11.28
N TYR A 254 -2.29 -27.82 11.60
CA TYR A 254 -1.02 -27.14 11.41
C TYR A 254 -0.62 -26.39 12.68
N PRO A 255 0.65 -26.46 13.12
CA PRO A 255 1.08 -25.75 14.31
C PRO A 255 1.13 -24.25 14.05
N LEU A 256 0.64 -23.49 15.04
CA LEU A 256 0.78 -22.05 15.13
C LEU A 256 1.89 -21.73 16.13
N VAL A 257 2.83 -20.87 15.73
CA VAL A 257 3.99 -20.50 16.54
C VAL A 257 4.07 -18.97 16.61
N LEU A 258 4.36 -18.40 17.78
CA LEU A 258 4.57 -16.97 17.97
C LEU A 258 6.07 -16.65 18.03
N GLY A 259 6.48 -15.63 17.27
CA GLY A 259 7.79 -15.03 17.33
C GLY A 259 7.83 -13.97 18.41
N LYS A 260 8.86 -14.00 19.25
CA LYS A 260 8.99 -13.13 20.42
C LYS A 260 10.34 -12.43 20.42
N VAL A 261 10.36 -11.17 20.82
CA VAL A 261 11.60 -10.44 21.08
C VAL A 261 11.67 -10.02 22.53
N GLU A 262 12.88 -10.05 23.09
CA GLU A 262 13.26 -9.40 24.33
C GLU A 262 13.92 -8.07 23.99
N GLN A 263 13.47 -7.00 24.65
CA GLN A 263 14.15 -5.71 24.65
C GLN A 263 14.55 -5.33 26.07
N ARG A 264 15.77 -4.81 26.19
CA ARG A 264 16.28 -4.26 27.45
C ARG A 264 16.30 -2.75 27.34
N SER A 265 15.79 -2.09 28.37
CA SER A 265 15.86 -0.63 28.49
C SER A 265 16.15 -0.23 29.93
N GLU A 266 16.47 1.05 30.12
CA GLU A 266 16.60 1.65 31.44
C GLU A 266 15.46 2.66 31.65
N TRP A 267 14.64 2.44 32.67
CA TRP A 267 13.61 3.40 33.07
C TRP A 267 13.76 3.70 34.56
N ALA A 268 13.75 4.99 34.91
CA ALA A 268 13.97 5.47 36.29
C ALA A 268 15.25 4.96 36.98
N GLY A 269 16.29 4.58 36.22
CA GLY A 269 17.55 4.05 36.75
C GLY A 269 17.53 2.54 37.04
N GLU A 270 16.48 1.83 36.62
CA GLU A 270 16.36 0.38 36.72
C GLU A 270 16.37 -0.25 35.31
N GLU A 271 17.13 -1.34 35.15
CA GLU A 271 17.06 -2.16 33.94
C GLU A 271 15.72 -2.90 33.92
N MET A 272 14.94 -2.66 32.88
CA MET A 272 13.72 -3.40 32.60
C MET A 272 13.89 -4.26 31.35
N THR A 273 13.22 -5.40 31.36
CA THR A 273 13.15 -6.30 30.23
C THR A 273 11.69 -6.54 29.92
N TRP A 274 11.27 -6.26 28.69
CA TRP A 274 9.94 -6.61 28.20
C TRP A 274 10.05 -7.55 27.02
N GLU A 275 9.06 -8.43 26.92
CA GLU A 275 8.87 -9.32 25.80
C GLU A 275 7.70 -8.83 24.94
N GLU A 276 7.85 -8.89 23.63
CA GLU A 276 6.82 -8.49 22.69
C GLU A 276 6.61 -9.55 21.61
N ILE A 277 5.35 -9.81 21.26
CA ILE A 277 5.00 -10.65 20.11
C ILE A 277 5.30 -9.86 18.83
N THR A 278 6.11 -10.45 17.95
CA THR A 278 6.49 -9.83 16.68
C THR A 278 5.75 -10.41 15.49
N ALA A 279 5.37 -11.68 15.56
CA ALA A 279 4.69 -12.36 14.47
C ALA A 279 3.99 -13.64 14.94
N ALA A 280 2.98 -14.07 14.19
CA ALA A 280 2.35 -15.38 14.33
C ALA A 280 2.53 -16.18 13.02
N MET A 281 3.11 -17.37 13.10
CA MET A 281 3.39 -18.24 11.96
C MET A 281 2.57 -19.52 12.00
N LEU A 282 1.70 -19.67 11.01
CA LEU A 282 1.03 -20.92 10.69
C LEU A 282 1.95 -21.76 9.79
N CYS A 283 2.49 -22.87 10.31
CA CYS A 283 3.44 -23.71 9.57
C CYS A 283 2.70 -24.71 8.67
N ILE A 284 2.91 -24.65 7.36
CA ILE A 284 2.25 -25.52 6.37
C ILE A 284 3.24 -26.57 5.84
N GLY A 285 2.83 -27.84 5.84
CA GLY A 285 3.62 -28.94 5.33
C GLY A 285 4.87 -29.26 6.17
N ASP A 286 5.81 -29.99 5.57
CA ASP A 286 7.12 -30.24 6.15
C ASP A 286 7.98 -28.97 6.00
N ARG A 287 8.77 -28.60 7.04
CA ARG A 287 9.62 -27.38 7.08
C ARG A 287 10.68 -27.34 5.96
N ARG A 288 10.25 -27.06 4.73
CA ARG A 288 11.10 -26.72 3.59
C ARG A 288 11.50 -25.25 3.69
N PRO A 289 12.70 -24.87 3.23
CA PRO A 289 13.12 -23.48 3.24
C PRO A 289 12.18 -22.60 2.44
N THR A 290 11.76 -21.47 3.01
CA THR A 290 11.02 -20.44 2.28
C THR A 290 12.02 -19.65 1.42
N VAL A 291 11.82 -19.65 0.12
CA VAL A 291 12.70 -18.95 -0.83
C VAL A 291 12.04 -17.75 -1.49
N ALA A 292 10.72 -17.61 -1.32
CA ALA A 292 9.96 -16.50 -1.84
C ALA A 292 8.78 -16.12 -0.93
N TRP A 293 8.41 -14.85 -0.96
CA TRP A 293 7.29 -14.28 -0.20
C TRP A 293 6.30 -13.60 -1.11
N GLU A 294 5.02 -13.74 -0.83
CA GLU A 294 3.95 -12.94 -1.43
C GLU A 294 2.97 -12.48 -0.34
N PRO A 295 2.32 -11.32 -0.49
CA PRO A 295 1.28 -10.91 0.45
C PRO A 295 0.06 -11.83 0.33
N ALA A 296 -0.56 -12.17 1.46
CA ALA A 296 -1.82 -12.90 1.49
C ALA A 296 -2.97 -11.94 1.15
N LEU A 297 -3.53 -12.09 -0.05
CA LEU A 297 -4.57 -11.19 -0.56
C LEU A 297 -5.97 -11.77 -0.36
N LEU A 298 -6.93 -10.90 -0.06
CA LEU A 298 -8.36 -11.16 -0.17
C LEU A 298 -8.86 -11.00 -1.62
N PRO A 299 -10.01 -11.58 -1.97
CA PRO A 299 -10.66 -11.35 -3.26
C PRO A 299 -10.74 -9.86 -3.64
N GLY A 300 -10.32 -9.54 -4.87
CA GLY A 300 -10.35 -8.18 -5.39
C GLY A 300 -9.20 -7.26 -4.95
N GLN A 301 -8.33 -7.69 -4.03
CA GLN A 301 -7.11 -6.96 -3.69
C GLN A 301 -6.03 -7.13 -4.77
N GLU A 302 -5.24 -6.07 -4.99
CA GLU A 302 -4.23 -6.03 -6.05
C GLU A 302 -3.02 -5.22 -5.58
N VAL A 303 -1.87 -5.89 -5.43
CA VAL A 303 -0.63 -5.33 -4.84
C VAL A 303 -0.15 -4.09 -5.59
N ARG A 304 -0.36 -4.02 -6.91
CA ARG A 304 0.04 -2.88 -7.74
C ARG A 304 -0.73 -1.59 -7.40
N LEU A 305 -1.86 -1.69 -6.70
CA LEU A 305 -2.60 -0.53 -6.23
C LEU A 305 -2.01 0.10 -4.97
N LEU A 306 -1.13 -0.59 -4.26
CA LEU A 306 -0.53 -0.12 -3.01
C LEU A 306 0.55 0.94 -3.27
N GLY A 307 0.53 1.99 -2.46
CA GLY A 307 1.52 3.06 -2.43
C GLY A 307 2.81 2.67 -1.72
N ASP A 308 3.68 3.66 -1.51
CA ASP A 308 4.91 3.47 -0.76
C ASP A 308 4.64 2.93 0.64
N ARG A 309 5.21 1.76 0.93
CA ARG A 309 5.06 1.01 2.19
C ARG A 309 3.60 0.69 2.58
N GLU A 310 2.64 0.91 1.69
CA GLU A 310 1.26 0.47 1.92
C GLU A 310 1.18 -1.04 1.77
N PHE A 311 0.24 -1.64 2.50
CA PHE A 311 -0.04 -3.08 2.47
C PHE A 311 -1.53 -3.32 2.65
N TYR A 312 -1.98 -4.51 2.28
CA TYR A 312 -3.26 -5.05 2.74
C TYR A 312 -3.03 -5.84 4.01
N GLY A 313 -3.86 -5.61 5.02
CA GLY A 313 -3.76 -6.27 6.32
C GLY A 313 -5.13 -6.56 6.92
N PHE A 314 -5.14 -7.41 7.94
CA PHE A 314 -6.32 -7.57 8.79
C PHE A 314 -6.30 -6.51 9.89
N GLY A 315 -7.47 -5.93 10.18
CA GLY A 315 -7.61 -4.95 11.26
C GLY A 315 -7.70 -5.65 12.62
N VAL A 316 -7.18 -4.99 13.65
CA VAL A 316 -7.22 -5.40 15.04
C VAL A 316 -7.61 -4.20 15.89
N ASP A 317 -8.74 -4.28 16.59
CA ASP A 317 -9.25 -3.22 17.47
C ASP A 317 -9.21 -3.67 18.95
N SER A 318 -9.29 -4.98 19.21
CA SER A 318 -9.28 -5.59 20.54
C SER A 318 -7.87 -5.84 21.10
N GLY A 319 -6.82 -5.56 20.32
CA GLY A 319 -5.44 -5.96 20.62
C GLY A 319 -5.18 -7.46 20.42
N THR A 320 -6.09 -8.16 19.74
CA THR A 320 -6.00 -9.59 19.48
C THR A 320 -6.16 -9.88 17.99
N GLY A 321 -5.19 -10.61 17.42
CA GLY A 321 -5.32 -11.23 16.11
C GLY A 321 -5.72 -12.70 16.24
N ALA A 322 -6.33 -13.26 15.21
CA ALA A 322 -6.61 -14.69 15.15
C ALA A 322 -6.38 -15.25 13.74
N PHE A 323 -5.90 -16.49 13.69
CA PHE A 323 -6.01 -17.33 12.50
C PHE A 323 -7.12 -18.35 12.70
N LEU A 324 -7.90 -18.58 11.65
CA LEU A 324 -9.02 -19.50 11.66
C LEU A 324 -9.32 -20.08 10.27
N ASP A 325 -10.03 -21.20 10.24
CA ASP A 325 -10.63 -21.73 9.01
C ASP A 325 -11.89 -20.93 8.66
N ALA A 326 -12.21 -20.80 7.37
CA ALA A 326 -13.44 -20.18 6.91
C ALA A 326 -14.71 -20.77 7.54
N ALA A 327 -14.73 -22.05 7.90
CA ALA A 327 -15.86 -22.67 8.60
C ALA A 327 -15.98 -22.23 10.07
N ALA A 328 -14.85 -22.01 10.77
CA ALA A 328 -14.87 -21.43 12.12
C ALA A 328 -15.29 -19.96 12.10
N ARG A 329 -14.94 -19.24 11.03
CA ARG A 329 -15.39 -17.85 10.78
C ARG A 329 -16.91 -17.78 10.69
N ASP A 330 -17.54 -18.68 9.93
CA ASP A 330 -19.02 -18.77 9.85
C ASP A 330 -19.66 -19.08 11.21
N ALA A 331 -19.03 -19.93 12.03
CA ALA A 331 -19.53 -20.26 13.36
C ALA A 331 -19.43 -19.08 14.35
N LEU A 332 -18.34 -18.30 14.30
CA LEU A 332 -18.16 -17.10 15.12
C LEU A 332 -19.05 -15.94 14.68
N ASP A 333 -19.29 -15.76 13.37
CA ASP A 333 -20.26 -14.78 12.86
C ASP A 333 -21.69 -15.07 13.34
N ALA A 334 -22.05 -16.35 13.48
CA ALA A 334 -23.34 -16.76 14.02
C ALA A 334 -23.48 -16.57 15.55
N ASP A 335 -22.36 -16.44 16.27
CA ASP A 335 -22.30 -16.20 17.72
C ASP A 335 -21.20 -15.18 18.07
N PRO A 336 -21.46 -13.87 17.86
CA PRO A 336 -20.45 -12.83 18.08
C PRO A 336 -19.93 -12.74 19.51
N ASP A 337 -20.74 -13.14 20.51
CA ASP A 337 -20.32 -13.16 21.91
C ASP A 337 -19.15 -14.15 22.13
N ALA A 338 -19.12 -15.26 21.38
CA ALA A 338 -17.99 -16.21 21.42
C ALA A 338 -16.70 -15.59 20.87
N GLY A 339 -16.79 -14.72 19.87
CA GLY A 339 -15.64 -13.96 19.33
C GLY A 339 -15.09 -12.96 20.33
N VAL A 340 -15.97 -12.20 20.99
CA VAL A 340 -15.59 -11.28 22.08
C VAL A 340 -14.97 -12.04 23.25
N GLN A 341 -15.56 -13.18 23.62
CA GLN A 341 -15.02 -14.02 24.68
C GLN A 341 -13.61 -14.51 24.31
N LEU A 342 -13.42 -15.01 23.08
CA LEU A 342 -12.13 -15.48 22.58
C LEU A 342 -11.05 -14.38 22.66
N ALA A 343 -11.39 -13.15 22.25
CA ALA A 343 -10.48 -12.00 22.36
C ALA A 343 -10.15 -11.67 23.83
N SER A 344 -11.18 -11.62 24.69
CA SER A 344 -11.02 -11.22 26.09
C SER A 344 -10.24 -12.21 26.96
N SER A 345 -10.11 -13.47 26.52
CA SER A 345 -9.38 -14.52 27.24
C SER A 345 -7.86 -14.55 26.96
N ILE A 346 -7.34 -13.64 26.14
CA ILE A 346 -5.89 -13.49 25.93
C ILE A 346 -5.23 -13.08 27.25
N GLY A 347 -4.22 -13.83 27.68
CA GLY A 347 -3.46 -13.53 28.89
C GLY A 347 -4.09 -14.04 30.21
N ASP A 348 -5.21 -14.76 30.14
CA ASP A 348 -5.79 -15.49 31.28
C ASP A 348 -5.04 -16.82 31.53
N GLU A 349 -5.75 -17.95 31.72
CA GLU A 349 -5.14 -19.28 31.96
C GLU A 349 -4.35 -19.83 30.75
N ALA A 350 -4.61 -19.32 29.55
CA ALA A 350 -3.92 -19.70 28.31
C ALA A 350 -3.37 -18.44 27.61
N ALA A 351 -2.10 -18.51 27.17
CA ALA A 351 -1.47 -17.42 26.41
C ALA A 351 -2.12 -17.20 25.03
N CYS A 352 -2.71 -18.26 24.46
CA CYS A 352 -3.44 -18.24 23.18
C CYS A 352 -4.72 -19.08 23.30
N PRO A 353 -5.90 -18.46 23.55
CA PRO A 353 -7.16 -19.18 23.67
C PRO A 353 -7.63 -19.70 22.30
N GLU A 354 -8.46 -20.73 22.34
CA GLU A 354 -8.97 -21.43 21.16
C GLU A 354 -10.49 -21.53 21.19
N PHE A 355 -11.14 -21.18 20.08
CA PHE A 355 -12.55 -21.51 19.82
C PHE A 355 -12.61 -22.75 18.93
N ARG A 356 -13.45 -23.73 19.27
CA ARG A 356 -13.64 -24.97 18.49
C ARG A 356 -15.08 -25.05 18.00
N ASP A 357 -15.27 -25.17 16.69
CA ASP A 357 -16.57 -25.51 16.13
C ASP A 357 -16.76 -27.04 16.09
N PRO A 358 -17.68 -27.61 16.91
CA PRO A 358 -17.92 -29.05 16.92
C PRO A 358 -18.58 -29.56 15.64
N VAL A 359 -19.21 -28.70 14.83
CA VAL A 359 -19.94 -29.10 13.62
C VAL A 359 -18.98 -29.32 12.45
N SER A 360 -18.15 -28.33 12.12
CA SER A 360 -17.15 -28.45 11.05
C SER A 360 -15.86 -29.15 11.48
N GLY A 361 -15.58 -29.17 12.80
CA GLY A 361 -14.29 -29.60 13.34
C GLY A 361 -13.16 -28.59 13.18
N ALA A 362 -13.47 -27.40 12.65
CA ALA A 362 -12.55 -26.27 12.56
C ALA A 362 -12.34 -25.60 13.93
N ASN A 363 -11.32 -24.73 13.99
CA ASN A 363 -11.09 -23.88 15.14
C ASN A 363 -10.59 -22.48 14.73
N ALA A 364 -10.56 -21.59 15.71
CA ALA A 364 -9.85 -20.32 15.67
C ALA A 364 -8.85 -20.30 16.83
N ILE A 365 -7.64 -19.79 16.59
CA ILE A 365 -6.63 -19.56 17.64
C ILE A 365 -6.32 -18.08 17.65
N ALA A 366 -6.56 -17.45 18.81
CA ALA A 366 -6.25 -16.05 19.05
C ALA A 366 -4.83 -15.87 19.61
N PHE A 367 -4.20 -14.76 19.27
CA PHE A 367 -2.85 -14.39 19.70
C PHE A 367 -2.74 -12.86 19.91
N PRO A 368 -1.86 -12.39 20.79
CA PRO A 368 -1.64 -10.96 21.00
C PRO A 368 -1.10 -10.28 19.73
N SER A 369 -1.57 -9.08 19.39
CA SER A 369 -1.15 -8.34 18.19
C SER A 369 0.11 -7.47 18.38
N GLY A 370 0.99 -7.83 19.32
CA GLY A 370 2.16 -7.01 19.66
C GLY A 370 1.75 -5.67 20.30
N ALA A 371 1.99 -4.56 19.61
CA ALA A 371 1.73 -3.21 20.10
C ALA A 371 0.23 -2.84 20.23
N GLY A 372 -0.70 -3.70 19.80
CA GLY A 372 -2.14 -3.57 20.07
C GLY A 372 -3.00 -3.27 18.85
N ASP A 373 -3.74 -2.17 18.88
CA ASP A 373 -4.65 -1.73 17.80
C ASP A 373 -3.87 -1.39 16.53
N GLY A 374 -4.34 -1.85 15.37
CA GLY A 374 -3.71 -1.57 14.09
C GLY A 374 -4.19 -2.43 12.93
N SER A 375 -3.40 -2.43 11.85
CA SER A 375 -3.60 -3.33 10.72
C SER A 375 -2.29 -4.03 10.39
N TYR A 376 -2.36 -5.34 10.18
CA TYR A 376 -1.17 -6.19 10.07
C TYR A 376 -1.18 -7.01 8.78
N PRO A 377 -0.09 -7.00 7.99
CA PRO A 377 0.01 -7.81 6.80
C PRO A 377 0.20 -9.28 7.16
N VAL A 378 -0.29 -10.14 6.27
CA VAL A 378 0.03 -11.57 6.29
C VAL A 378 0.85 -11.90 5.06
N TRP A 379 1.95 -12.64 5.26
CA TRP A 379 2.87 -13.06 4.22
C TRP A 379 2.78 -14.57 4.01
N ILE A 380 2.71 -15.01 2.76
CA ILE A 380 2.73 -16.41 2.37
C ILE A 380 4.15 -16.76 1.94
N GLY A 381 4.74 -17.75 2.62
CA GLY A 381 6.02 -18.33 2.25
C GLY A 381 5.84 -19.39 1.18
N ARG A 382 6.73 -19.39 0.17
CA ARG A 382 6.80 -20.44 -0.86
C ARG A 382 8.18 -21.08 -0.93
N ASP A 383 8.19 -22.39 -1.18
CA ASP A 383 9.41 -23.13 -1.46
C ASP A 383 9.82 -23.05 -2.95
N HIS A 384 10.88 -23.77 -3.33
CA HIS A 384 11.37 -23.80 -4.71
C HIS A 384 10.41 -24.44 -5.73
N ASP A 385 9.47 -25.27 -5.26
CA ASP A 385 8.44 -25.90 -6.09
C ASP A 385 7.21 -24.98 -6.23
N GLY A 386 7.20 -23.86 -5.49
CA GLY A 386 6.08 -22.92 -5.43
C GLY A 386 5.01 -23.32 -4.42
N GLU A 387 5.23 -24.35 -3.61
CA GLU A 387 4.29 -24.82 -2.60
C GLU A 387 4.32 -23.94 -1.35
N VAL A 388 3.17 -23.78 -0.68
CA VAL A 388 3.06 -22.95 0.52
C VAL A 388 3.79 -23.61 1.70
N THR A 389 4.72 -22.89 2.31
CA THR A 389 5.48 -23.33 3.49
C THR A 389 4.92 -22.77 4.80
N CYS A 390 4.38 -21.56 4.79
CA CYS A 390 3.78 -20.93 5.96
C CYS A 390 2.93 -19.71 5.59
N LEU A 391 2.12 -19.26 6.56
CA LEU A 391 1.56 -17.92 6.59
C LEU A 391 2.08 -17.22 7.84
N ILE A 392 2.59 -16.00 7.71
CA ILE A 392 3.12 -15.20 8.81
C ILE A 392 2.32 -13.89 8.90
N ALA A 393 1.57 -13.72 9.98
CA ALA A 393 1.06 -12.41 10.38
C ALA A 393 2.20 -11.63 11.04
N ASP A 394 2.62 -10.53 10.41
CA ASP A 394 3.71 -9.66 10.88
C ASP A 394 3.12 -8.50 11.68
N MET A 395 3.45 -8.40 12.97
CA MET A 395 2.91 -7.37 13.86
C MET A 395 3.60 -6.01 13.65
N LEU A 396 4.51 -5.91 12.68
CA LEU A 396 5.22 -4.70 12.30
C LEU A 396 6.02 -4.03 13.44
N THR A 397 6.31 -4.76 14.51
CA THR A 397 7.06 -4.24 15.67
C THR A 397 8.55 -4.09 15.36
N VAL A 398 9.04 -4.76 14.31
CA VAL A 398 10.43 -4.72 13.85
C VAL A 398 10.55 -4.60 12.32
N ASP A 399 9.50 -4.14 11.63
CA ASP A 399 9.42 -4.11 10.15
C ASP A 399 10.44 -3.16 9.50
N SER A 400 10.75 -2.07 10.19
CA SER A 400 11.70 -1.04 9.80
C SER A 400 13.08 -1.27 10.44
N ALA A 401 13.21 -2.30 11.27
CA ALA A 401 14.41 -2.58 12.03
C ALA A 401 15.48 -3.20 11.13
N ARG A 402 16.71 -2.68 11.23
CA ARG A 402 17.83 -3.25 10.47
C ARG A 402 18.29 -4.54 11.14
N PRO A 403 18.45 -5.66 10.41
CA PRO A 403 19.09 -6.85 10.97
C PRO A 403 20.50 -6.52 11.49
N LEU A 404 20.81 -7.02 12.68
CA LEU A 404 22.13 -6.92 13.31
C LEU A 404 22.78 -8.30 13.36
N PRO A 405 24.12 -8.41 13.26
CA PRO A 405 24.80 -9.68 13.49
C PRO A 405 24.36 -10.32 14.83
N PRO A 406 24.02 -11.63 14.86
CA PRO A 406 24.27 -12.64 13.82
C PRO A 406 23.19 -12.78 12.74
N THR A 407 22.11 -11.98 12.76
CA THR A 407 21.02 -12.05 11.77
C THR A 407 21.52 -11.69 10.38
N ALA A 408 21.37 -12.62 9.45
CA ALA A 408 21.58 -12.34 8.03
C ALA A 408 20.36 -11.66 7.41
N ALA A 409 20.57 -10.89 6.34
CA ALA A 409 19.47 -10.43 5.51
C ALA A 409 18.75 -11.64 4.88
N SER A 410 17.43 -11.55 4.75
CA SER A 410 16.65 -12.59 4.08
C SER A 410 17.07 -12.69 2.60
N PRO A 411 17.39 -13.89 2.09
CA PRO A 411 17.67 -14.10 0.68
C PRO A 411 16.39 -14.26 -0.16
N ALA A 412 15.21 -14.35 0.49
CA ALA A 412 13.95 -14.63 -0.19
C ALA A 412 13.52 -13.48 -1.09
N VAL A 413 13.00 -13.81 -2.27
CA VAL A 413 12.48 -12.83 -3.23
C VAL A 413 11.01 -12.51 -2.97
N VAL A 414 10.59 -11.28 -3.25
CA VAL A 414 9.16 -10.93 -3.22
C VAL A 414 8.55 -11.26 -4.58
N LEU A 415 7.51 -12.08 -4.59
CA LEU A 415 6.77 -12.42 -5.79
C LEU A 415 5.78 -11.29 -6.10
N VAL A 416 5.92 -10.70 -7.28
CA VAL A 416 4.91 -9.85 -7.88
C VAL A 416 4.39 -10.62 -9.10
N PRO A 417 3.08 -10.94 -9.17
CA PRO A 417 2.54 -11.62 -10.34
C PRO A 417 2.86 -10.84 -11.63
N PRO A 418 2.93 -11.48 -12.80
CA PRO A 418 3.01 -10.76 -14.07
C PRO A 418 1.70 -9.99 -14.32
N VAL A 419 1.79 -8.86 -15.03
CA VAL A 419 0.60 -8.08 -15.43
C VAL A 419 -0.25 -8.93 -16.39
N PRO A 420 -1.53 -9.20 -16.07
CA PRO A 420 -2.37 -10.02 -16.92
C PRO A 420 -2.64 -9.37 -18.28
N ALA A 421 -2.99 -10.19 -19.28
CA ALA A 421 -3.42 -9.70 -20.58
C ALA A 421 -4.69 -8.85 -20.45
N ALA A 422 -4.82 -7.85 -21.32
CA ALA A 422 -6.04 -7.06 -21.43
C ALA A 422 -7.17 -7.89 -22.08
N GLU A 423 -8.37 -7.79 -21.51
CA GLU A 423 -9.60 -8.42 -22.01
C GLU A 423 -10.55 -7.36 -22.57
N GLY A 424 -11.31 -7.71 -23.62
CA GLY A 424 -12.28 -6.81 -24.25
C GLY A 424 -11.64 -5.60 -24.97
N PRO A 425 -12.44 -4.68 -25.51
CA PRO A 425 -11.94 -3.39 -26.03
C PRO A 425 -11.59 -2.43 -24.88
N LEU A 426 -10.80 -1.38 -25.18
CA LEU A 426 -10.66 -0.23 -24.30
C LEU A 426 -12.01 0.51 -24.18
N PRO A 427 -12.32 1.14 -23.03
CA PRO A 427 -13.45 2.05 -22.94
C PRO A 427 -13.27 3.21 -23.93
N ALA A 428 -14.37 3.86 -24.31
CA ALA A 428 -14.31 5.04 -25.13
C ALA A 428 -13.45 6.10 -24.45
N ALA A 429 -12.43 6.60 -25.15
CA ALA A 429 -11.55 7.62 -24.61
C ALA A 429 -12.35 8.90 -24.39
N VAL A 430 -12.38 9.36 -23.14
CA VAL A 430 -12.84 10.71 -22.79
C VAL A 430 -11.63 11.63 -22.66
N PRO A 431 -11.74 12.92 -23.03
CA PRO A 431 -10.74 13.91 -22.67
C PRO A 431 -10.49 13.87 -21.16
N HIS A 432 -9.23 13.92 -20.75
CA HIS A 432 -8.84 13.97 -19.35
C HIS A 432 -9.40 15.22 -18.65
N ALA A 433 -9.60 16.30 -19.40
CA ALA A 433 -10.32 17.48 -18.90
C ALA A 433 -11.72 17.15 -18.35
N GLU A 434 -12.45 16.19 -18.95
CA GLU A 434 -13.76 15.77 -18.45
C GLU A 434 -13.64 14.99 -17.14
N THR A 435 -12.62 14.13 -17.01
CA THR A 435 -12.29 13.47 -15.74
C THR A 435 -11.96 14.47 -14.63
N ALA A 436 -11.21 15.54 -14.94
CA ALA A 436 -10.91 16.59 -13.98
C ALA A 436 -12.16 17.37 -13.53
N LEU A 437 -13.13 17.60 -14.43
CA LEU A 437 -14.42 18.21 -14.08
C LEU A 437 -15.22 17.32 -13.11
N LEU A 438 -15.31 16.02 -13.38
CA LEU A 438 -15.95 15.06 -12.47
C LEU A 438 -15.31 15.10 -11.08
N PHE A 439 -13.97 15.12 -11.00
CA PHE A 439 -13.27 15.15 -9.71
C PHE A 439 -13.46 16.47 -8.97
N ALA A 440 -13.55 17.59 -9.67
CA ALA A 440 -13.89 18.88 -9.08
C ALA A 440 -15.31 18.90 -8.50
N GLU A 441 -16.29 18.30 -9.18
CA GLU A 441 -17.65 18.14 -8.66
C GLU A 441 -17.66 17.30 -7.38
N LEU A 442 -16.98 16.15 -7.39
CA LEU A 442 -16.83 15.29 -6.20
C LEU A 442 -16.15 16.01 -5.04
N LEU A 443 -15.14 16.83 -5.31
CA LEU A 443 -14.51 17.67 -4.28
C LEU A 443 -15.53 18.63 -3.64
N VAL A 444 -16.26 19.39 -4.45
CA VAL A 444 -17.26 20.38 -3.98
C VAL A 444 -18.34 19.73 -3.13
N GLU A 445 -18.85 18.58 -3.59
CA GLU A 445 -19.79 17.77 -2.81
C GLU A 445 -19.19 17.34 -1.47
N THR A 446 -17.93 16.89 -1.46
CA THR A 446 -17.27 16.38 -0.24
C THR A 446 -17.13 17.50 0.79
N VAL A 447 -16.69 18.67 0.34
CA VAL A 447 -16.55 19.85 1.19
C VAL A 447 -17.89 20.27 1.78
N THR A 448 -18.97 20.21 0.99
CA THR A 448 -20.32 20.55 1.46
C THR A 448 -20.81 19.53 2.49
N MET A 449 -20.68 18.24 2.22
CA MET A 449 -21.02 17.17 3.18
C MET A 449 -20.25 17.30 4.49
N ALA A 450 -18.92 17.50 4.42
CA ALA A 450 -18.07 17.64 5.58
C ALA A 450 -18.48 18.85 6.44
N ARG A 451 -18.82 19.97 5.79
CA ARG A 451 -19.30 21.17 6.49
C ARG A 451 -20.62 20.90 7.20
N ASP A 452 -21.57 20.26 6.54
CA ASP A 452 -22.91 20.01 7.09
C ASP A 452 -22.84 19.05 8.29
N VAL A 453 -22.03 18.00 8.22
CA VAL A 453 -21.77 17.08 9.35
C VAL A 453 -21.12 17.82 10.54
N ARG A 454 -20.17 18.71 10.28
CA ARG A 454 -19.55 19.53 11.35
C ARG A 454 -20.53 20.50 11.98
N CYS A 455 -21.46 21.06 11.21
CA CYS A 455 -22.52 21.91 11.73
C CYS A 455 -23.49 21.14 12.61
N LEU A 456 -23.82 19.90 12.25
CA LEU A 456 -24.68 19.02 13.07
C LEU A 456 -24.01 18.69 14.42
N ASN A 457 -22.71 18.37 14.42
CA ASN A 457 -21.99 18.00 15.65
C ASN A 457 -21.72 19.17 16.62
N ARG A 458 -21.99 20.42 16.22
CA ARG A 458 -21.83 21.61 17.08
C ARG A 458 -23.12 22.06 17.78
N ASN A 459 -24.27 21.49 17.38
CA ASN A 459 -25.57 21.70 18.01
C ASN A 459 -25.87 20.55 18.96
#